data_AF-A0A538PDH7-F1
#
_entry.id   AF-A0A538PDH7-F1
#
_cell.length_a   1.000
_cell.length_b   1.000
_cell.length_c   1.000
_cell.angle_alpha   90.00
_cell.angle_beta   90.00
_cell.angle_gamma   90.00
#
_symmetry.space_group_name_H-M   'P 1'
#
loop_
_entity.id
_entity.type
_entity.pdbx_description
1 polymer ?
#
loop_
_entity_poly.entity_id
_entity_poly.type
_entity_poly.pdbx_seq_one_letter_code
_entity_poly.pdbx_strand_id
1 'polypeptide(L)'
;MQSSPRQFASVVSLRLPRCAGLSRFVCLLIFVLNAVPRVAALGILVPAYFSPAAGGYWSVLNQAADRVPLVAIMNPNNGPSVSVNSNYTLAVGALRKAGGRVIGYVYSSYAARPLTEVKADIDRYHAFYSIDGFFVDEMTNDSDVSHLAY
;
A
#
# COMPACT_ATOMS: atom_id res chain seq x y z
N MET A 1 -57.02 -67.76 6.18
CA MET A 1 -55.64 -67.97 6.66
C MET A 1 -54.74 -67.97 5.44
N GLN A 2 -53.59 -67.27 5.51
CA GLN A 2 -52.54 -67.13 4.47
C GLN A 2 -52.91 -66.31 3.23
N SER A 3 -52.06 -65.46 2.65
CA SER A 3 -51.01 -64.54 3.10
C SER A 3 -50.57 -63.85 1.80
N SER A 4 -50.71 -62.53 1.71
CA SER A 4 -50.16 -61.74 0.59
C SER A 4 -48.64 -61.68 0.68
N PRO A 5 -47.96 -61.53 -0.48
CA PRO A 5 -46.98 -60.46 -0.56
C PRO A 5 -47.14 -59.58 -1.82
N ARG A 6 -46.62 -58.35 -1.68
CA ARG A 6 -46.72 -57.20 -2.57
C ARG A 6 -45.59 -57.17 -3.63
N GLN A 7 -45.73 -56.20 -4.53
CA GLN A 7 -44.71 -55.44 -5.30
C GLN A 7 -44.53 -55.87 -6.77
N PHE A 8 -44.17 -55.04 -7.76
CA PHE A 8 -43.59 -53.68 -7.83
C PHE A 8 -44.10 -52.95 -9.09
N ALA A 9 -44.18 -51.62 -9.04
CA ALA A 9 -44.46 -50.75 -10.17
C ALA A 9 -43.28 -50.70 -11.17
N SER A 10 -43.60 -50.66 -12.46
CA SER A 10 -42.66 -50.59 -13.58
C SER A 10 -41.91 -49.24 -13.61
N VAL A 11 -40.57 -49.30 -13.60
CA VAL A 11 -39.70 -48.13 -13.80
C VAL A 11 -39.52 -47.91 -15.30
N VAL A 12 -40.06 -46.81 -15.83
CA VAL A 12 -39.70 -46.32 -17.17
C VAL A 12 -38.44 -45.48 -17.04
N SER A 13 -37.30 -45.97 -17.54
CA SER A 13 -36.08 -45.18 -17.65
C SER A 13 -36.18 -44.21 -18.83
N LEU A 14 -36.36 -42.91 -18.54
CA LEU A 14 -36.22 -41.85 -19.52
C LEU A 14 -34.72 -41.55 -19.72
N ARG A 15 -34.17 -41.87 -20.90
CA ARG A 15 -32.82 -41.43 -21.29
C ARG A 15 -32.90 -40.02 -21.85
N LEU A 16 -32.25 -39.07 -21.18
CA LEU A 16 -32.04 -37.72 -21.72
C LEU A 16 -30.88 -37.73 -22.73
N PRO A 17 -30.98 -36.98 -23.85
CA PRO A 17 -29.89 -36.84 -24.80
C PRO A 17 -28.77 -35.99 -24.20
N ARG A 18 -27.52 -36.41 -24.40
CA ARG A 18 -26.33 -35.62 -24.07
C ARG A 18 -26.20 -34.48 -25.09
N CYS A 19 -26.67 -33.29 -24.75
CA CYS A 19 -26.35 -32.07 -25.49
C CYS A 19 -24.94 -31.59 -25.13
N ALA A 20 -23.96 -31.92 -25.97
CA ALA A 20 -22.66 -31.27 -25.99
C ALA A 20 -22.81 -29.89 -26.66
N GLY A 21 -22.75 -28.80 -25.89
CA GLY A 21 -22.90 -27.47 -26.47
C GLY A 21 -22.92 -26.30 -25.49
N LEU A 22 -22.09 -26.31 -24.44
CA LEU A 22 -22.04 -25.20 -23.48
C LEU A 22 -20.60 -24.74 -23.20
N SER A 23 -19.82 -24.49 -24.25
CA SER A 23 -18.40 -24.12 -24.10
C SER A 23 -17.99 -22.82 -24.79
N ARG A 24 -18.81 -22.21 -25.65
CA ARG A 24 -18.36 -21.08 -26.49
C ARG A 24 -18.77 -19.67 -26.06
N PHE A 25 -19.62 -19.50 -25.03
CA PHE A 25 -20.06 -18.15 -24.60
C PHE A 25 -19.41 -17.62 -23.32
N VAL A 26 -18.66 -18.43 -22.57
CA VAL A 26 -18.05 -18.00 -21.30
C VAL A 26 -16.73 -17.26 -21.50
N CYS A 27 -16.04 -17.48 -22.63
CA CYS A 27 -14.68 -16.97 -22.83
C CYS A 27 -14.63 -15.49 -23.28
N LEU A 28 -15.70 -14.95 -23.89
CA LEU A 28 -15.70 -13.59 -24.43
C LEU A 28 -16.02 -12.51 -23.37
N LEU A 29 -16.67 -12.86 -22.26
CA LEU A 29 -17.02 -11.89 -21.20
C LEU A 29 -15.85 -11.56 -20.26
N ILE A 30 -14.84 -12.42 -20.18
CA ILE A 30 -13.70 -12.27 -19.25
C ILE A 30 -12.61 -11.33 -19.83
N PHE A 31 -12.54 -11.18 -21.16
CA PHE A 31 -11.50 -10.38 -21.81
C PHE A 31 -11.78 -8.87 -21.85
N VAL A 32 -13.06 -8.44 -21.82
CA VAL A 32 -13.40 -7.00 -21.96
C VAL A 32 -13.24 -6.21 -20.65
N LEU A 33 -13.21 -6.88 -19.49
CA LEU A 33 -13.11 -6.24 -18.17
C LEU A 33 -11.69 -5.85 -17.73
N ASN A 34 -10.64 -6.27 -18.44
CA ASN A 34 -9.25 -6.15 -17.99
C ASN A 34 -8.45 -5.00 -18.63
N ALA A 35 -9.06 -4.20 -19.50
CA ALA A 35 -8.35 -3.17 -20.27
C ALA A 35 -8.92 -1.75 -20.10
N VAL A 36 -9.58 -1.47 -18.97
CA VAL A 36 -9.82 -0.07 -18.60
C VAL A 36 -8.48 0.48 -18.11
N PRO A 37 -7.89 1.50 -18.76
CA PRO A 37 -6.70 2.15 -18.22
C PRO A 37 -7.06 2.66 -16.82
N ARG A 38 -6.36 2.14 -15.81
CA ARG A 38 -6.49 2.64 -14.44
C ARG A 38 -5.91 4.05 -14.46
N VAL A 39 -6.76 5.07 -14.59
CA VAL A 39 -6.36 6.44 -14.34
C VAL A 39 -5.76 6.43 -12.94
N ALA A 40 -4.44 6.58 -12.84
CA ALA A 40 -3.80 6.72 -11.55
C ALA A 40 -4.36 8.02 -10.95
N ALA A 41 -5.11 7.90 -9.86
CA ALA A 41 -5.60 9.07 -9.15
C ALA A 41 -4.39 9.92 -8.75
N LEU A 42 -4.43 11.21 -9.05
CA LEU A 42 -3.44 12.16 -8.56
C LEU A 42 -3.38 12.07 -7.03
N GLY A 43 -2.18 11.92 -6.49
CA GLY A 43 -1.94 11.85 -5.05
C GLY A 43 -1.38 13.15 -4.50
N ILE A 44 -1.42 13.29 -3.18
CA ILE A 44 -0.82 14.41 -2.46
C ILE A 44 0.44 13.91 -1.73
N LEU A 45 1.57 14.57 -1.99
CA LEU A 45 2.79 14.44 -1.20
C LEU A 45 2.91 15.65 -0.27
N VAL A 46 2.99 15.42 1.04
CA VAL A 46 3.05 16.49 2.05
C VAL A 46 4.38 16.45 2.79
N PRO A 47 5.23 17.49 2.69
CA PRO A 47 6.33 17.74 3.61
C PRO A 47 5.78 18.02 5.03
N ALA A 48 5.54 16.96 5.81
CA ALA A 48 4.88 17.03 7.11
C ALA A 48 5.89 17.39 8.22
N TYR A 49 6.58 18.52 8.05
CA TYR A 49 7.65 18.98 8.95
C TYR A 49 7.12 19.72 10.19
N PHE A 50 5.82 19.68 10.40
CA PHE A 50 5.17 20.12 11.62
C PHE A 50 5.16 18.98 12.65
N SER A 51 5.51 19.31 13.90
CA SER A 51 5.47 18.35 15.01
C SER A 51 4.06 17.80 15.24
N PRO A 52 3.90 16.47 15.46
CA PRO A 52 2.63 15.92 15.84
C PRO A 52 2.16 16.43 17.20
N ALA A 53 0.90 16.83 17.25
CA ALA A 53 0.20 17.22 18.47
C ALA A 53 -1.26 16.72 18.38
N ALA A 54 -1.89 16.49 19.53
CA ALA A 54 -3.31 16.14 19.56
C ALA A 54 -4.14 17.24 18.89
N GLY A 55 -4.99 16.87 17.93
CA GLY A 55 -5.77 17.82 17.13
C GLY A 55 -4.96 18.68 16.15
N GLY A 56 -3.65 18.43 16.00
CA GLY A 56 -2.79 19.17 15.08
C GLY A 56 -2.91 18.74 13.61
N TYR A 57 -2.04 19.26 12.75
CA TYR A 57 -2.09 19.04 11.30
C TYR A 57 -1.98 17.56 10.86
N TRP A 58 -1.33 16.69 11.65
CA TRP A 58 -1.35 15.25 11.39
C TRP A 58 -2.76 14.64 11.40
N SER A 59 -3.68 15.19 12.21
CA SER A 59 -5.09 14.76 12.18
C SER A 59 -5.82 15.17 10.90
N VAL A 60 -5.41 16.28 10.29
CA VAL A 60 -5.92 16.74 8.99
C VAL A 60 -5.43 15.82 7.87
N LEU A 61 -4.18 15.35 7.95
CA LEU A 61 -3.65 14.36 7.01
C LEU A 61 -4.46 13.05 7.02
N ASN A 62 -4.87 12.59 8.21
CA ASN A 62 -5.71 11.38 8.32
C ASN A 62 -7.03 11.55 7.55
N GLN A 63 -7.71 12.70 7.73
CA GLN A 63 -8.98 12.98 7.04
C GLN A 63 -8.81 13.10 5.51
N ALA A 64 -7.65 13.56 5.04
CA ALA A 64 -7.35 13.66 3.63
C ALA A 64 -7.01 12.28 3.02
N ALA A 65 -6.28 11.43 3.75
CA ALA A 65 -5.88 10.10 3.31
C ALA A 65 -7.08 9.17 3.05
N ASP A 66 -8.19 9.35 3.78
CA ASP A 66 -9.45 8.64 3.55
C ASP A 66 -10.11 8.99 2.19
N ARG A 67 -9.65 10.06 1.50
CA ARG A 67 -10.28 10.59 0.29
C ARG A 67 -9.39 10.53 -0.95
N VAL A 68 -8.08 10.70 -0.77
CA VAL A 68 -7.09 10.74 -1.86
C VAL A 68 -5.83 9.99 -1.47
N PRO A 69 -5.09 9.39 -2.43
CA PRO A 69 -3.78 8.82 -2.14
C PRO A 69 -2.87 9.89 -1.51
N LEU A 70 -2.39 9.64 -0.30
CA LEU A 70 -1.60 10.60 0.46
C LEU A 70 -0.31 9.96 0.97
N VAL A 71 0.81 10.66 0.76
CA VAL A 71 2.11 10.33 1.34
C VAL A 71 2.60 11.52 2.16
N ALA A 72 2.94 11.29 3.42
CA ALA A 72 3.52 12.30 4.30
C ALA A 72 5.02 12.05 4.49
N ILE A 73 5.82 13.11 4.35
CA ILE A 73 7.26 13.10 4.64
C ILE A 73 7.45 13.53 6.09
N MET A 74 7.84 12.58 6.94
CA MET A 74 8.11 12.80 8.35
C MET A 74 9.55 13.28 8.54
N ASN A 75 9.74 14.37 9.29
CA ASN A 75 11.06 14.91 9.62
C ASN A 75 11.14 15.35 11.10
N PRO A 76 11.47 14.43 12.03
CA PRO A 76 11.61 14.76 13.46
C PRO A 76 12.67 15.82 13.76
N ASN A 77 13.85 15.71 13.14
CA ASN A 77 14.97 16.62 13.39
C ASN A 77 16.04 16.51 12.28
N ASN A 78 15.70 16.93 11.06
CA ASN A 78 16.52 16.70 9.86
C ASN A 78 16.97 15.23 9.74
N GLY A 79 16.04 14.31 9.98
CA GLY A 79 16.33 12.91 10.22
C GLY A 79 15.51 12.34 11.39
N PRO A 80 15.78 11.08 11.78
CA PRO A 80 14.97 10.30 12.72
C PRO A 80 15.03 10.77 14.19
N SER A 81 15.82 11.80 14.51
CA SER A 81 16.29 12.13 15.87
C SER A 81 17.21 11.04 16.46
N VAL A 82 17.70 11.23 17.69
CA VAL A 82 18.56 10.27 18.40
C VAL A 82 17.78 9.24 19.22
N SER A 83 16.48 9.47 19.44
CA SER A 83 15.59 8.59 20.19
C SER A 83 14.18 8.56 19.59
N VAL A 84 13.46 7.47 19.84
CA VAL A 84 12.06 7.34 19.44
C VAL A 84 11.19 8.40 20.12
N ASN A 85 10.27 8.98 19.36
CA ASN A 85 9.29 9.94 19.87
C ASN A 85 7.88 9.35 19.74
N SER A 86 7.22 9.15 20.88
CA SER A 86 5.88 8.53 20.95
C SER A 86 4.80 9.29 20.17
N ASN A 87 4.88 10.62 20.07
CA ASN A 87 3.92 11.41 19.29
C ASN A 87 4.03 11.10 17.80
N TYR A 88 5.26 10.92 17.30
CA TYR A 88 5.47 10.47 15.93
C TYR A 88 5.03 9.02 15.73
N THR A 89 5.29 8.11 16.67
CA THR A 89 4.78 6.73 16.61
C THR A 89 3.27 6.69 16.47
N LEU A 90 2.55 7.49 17.27
CA LEU A 90 1.09 7.61 17.20
C LEU A 90 0.61 8.22 15.88
N ALA A 91 1.26 9.28 15.41
CA ALA A 91 0.92 9.94 14.15
C ALA A 91 1.12 9.02 12.93
N VAL A 92 2.24 8.29 12.88
CA VAL A 92 2.53 7.29 11.84
C VAL A 92 1.46 6.21 11.83
N GLY A 93 1.15 5.63 12.99
CA GLY A 93 0.13 4.59 13.09
C GLY A 93 -1.26 5.08 12.67
N ALA A 94 -1.65 6.28 13.08
CA ALA A 94 -2.94 6.86 12.75
C ALA A 94 -3.08 7.14 11.25
N LEU A 95 -2.06 7.72 10.61
CA LEU A 95 -2.11 8.03 9.19
C LEU A 95 -2.13 6.76 8.32
N ARG A 96 -1.32 5.77 8.68
CA ARG A 96 -1.31 4.47 7.98
C ARG A 96 -2.66 3.76 8.11
N LYS A 97 -3.30 3.85 9.28
CA LYS A 97 -4.65 3.30 9.49
C LYS A 97 -5.72 4.00 8.64
N ALA A 98 -5.57 5.29 8.36
CA ALA A 98 -6.43 6.07 7.47
C ALA A 98 -6.11 5.85 5.97
N GLY A 99 -5.26 4.88 5.62
CA GLY A 99 -4.90 4.57 4.24
C GLY A 99 -3.79 5.43 3.65
N GLY A 100 -3.22 6.36 4.42
CA GLY A 100 -2.06 7.15 4.03
C GLY A 100 -0.75 6.36 4.13
N ARG A 101 0.32 6.91 3.58
CA ARG A 101 1.68 6.38 3.73
C ARG A 101 2.57 7.40 4.42
N VAL A 102 3.55 6.93 5.18
CA VAL A 102 4.58 7.79 5.79
C VAL A 102 5.94 7.38 5.29
N ILE A 103 6.75 8.35 4.87
CA ILE A 103 8.15 8.15 4.52
C ILE A 103 9.05 9.04 5.38
N GLY A 104 10.22 8.54 5.76
CA GLY A 104 11.18 9.26 6.59
C GLY A 104 12.08 10.18 5.76
N TYR A 105 12.29 11.41 6.22
CA TYR A 105 13.24 12.35 5.64
C TYR A 105 14.68 11.99 6.02
N VAL A 106 15.56 11.85 5.02
CA VAL A 106 17.03 11.86 5.18
C VAL A 106 17.61 12.82 4.14
N TYR A 107 18.81 13.35 4.38
CA TYR A 107 19.44 14.31 3.47
C TYR A 107 20.84 13.82 3.08
N SER A 108 21.22 14.10 1.83
CA SER A 108 22.50 13.70 1.23
C SER A 108 23.55 14.82 1.19
N SER A 109 23.14 16.08 1.42
CA SER A 109 23.99 17.26 1.28
C SER A 109 24.71 17.30 -0.08
N TYR A 110 23.95 17.11 -1.17
CA TYR A 110 24.49 17.05 -2.54
C TYR A 110 25.58 16.00 -2.69
N ALA A 111 25.30 14.78 -2.20
CA ALA A 111 26.24 13.66 -2.14
C ALA A 111 27.52 13.89 -1.30
N ALA A 112 27.63 15.02 -0.59
CA ALA A 112 28.79 15.31 0.27
C ALA A 112 28.69 14.65 1.65
N ARG A 113 27.47 14.33 2.13
CA ARG A 113 27.30 13.61 3.39
C ARG A 113 27.72 12.15 3.23
N PRO A 114 28.52 11.55 4.14
CA PRO A 114 28.93 10.15 4.01
C PRO A 114 27.72 9.21 3.88
N LEU A 115 27.73 8.33 2.87
CA LEU A 115 26.65 7.36 2.63
C LEU A 115 26.38 6.47 3.85
N THR A 116 27.41 6.15 4.62
CA THR A 116 27.30 5.40 5.88
C THR A 116 26.44 6.10 6.92
N GLU A 117 26.47 7.43 6.98
CA GLU A 117 25.64 8.21 7.90
C GLU A 117 24.19 8.29 7.43
N VAL A 118 23.96 8.45 6.12
CA VAL A 118 22.60 8.38 5.55
C VAL A 118 21.97 7.02 5.81
N LYS A 119 22.73 5.93 5.62
CA LYS A 119 22.29 4.57 5.95
C LYS A 119 22.01 4.41 7.45
N ALA A 120 22.82 5.01 8.32
CA ALA A 120 22.57 4.98 9.77
C ALA A 120 21.26 5.67 10.15
N ASP A 121 20.87 6.75 9.47
CA ASP A 121 19.57 7.38 9.68
C ASP A 121 18.41 6.51 9.17
N ILE A 122 18.57 5.88 8.00
CA ILE A 122 17.61 4.91 7.46
C ILE A 122 17.37 3.76 8.44
N ASP A 123 18.46 3.16 8.96
CA ASP A 123 18.39 2.08 9.94
C ASP A 123 17.70 2.54 11.23
N ARG A 124 17.96 3.77 11.68
CA ARG A 124 17.34 4.32 12.88
C ARG A 124 15.86 4.58 12.69
N TYR A 125 15.42 5.08 11.53
CA TYR A 125 13.99 5.16 11.20
C TYR A 125 13.33 3.79 11.26
N HIS A 126 13.94 2.77 10.65
CA HIS A 126 13.43 1.39 10.68
C HIS A 126 13.32 0.85 12.11
N ALA A 127 14.28 1.16 12.98
CA ALA A 127 14.25 0.76 14.38
C ALA A 127 13.18 1.50 15.19
N PHE A 128 12.89 2.76 14.88
CA PHE A 128 12.01 3.61 15.69
C PHE A 128 10.54 3.58 15.25
N TYR A 129 10.27 3.44 13.94
CA TYR A 129 8.94 3.69 13.38
C TYR A 129 8.58 2.68 12.28
N SER A 130 7.30 2.30 12.22
CA SER A 130 6.76 1.49 11.12
C SER A 130 6.33 2.39 9.96
N ILE A 131 7.30 2.77 9.12
CA ILE A 131 7.11 3.65 7.94
C ILE A 131 7.16 2.85 6.62
N ASP A 132 6.76 3.50 5.53
CA ASP A 132 6.55 2.89 4.22
C ASP A 132 7.66 3.22 3.20
N GLY A 133 8.70 3.96 3.60
CA GLY A 133 9.85 4.30 2.75
C GLY A 133 10.63 5.52 3.23
N PHE A 134 11.43 6.10 2.32
CA PHE A 134 12.32 7.23 2.60
C PHE A 134 12.22 8.29 1.52
N PHE A 135 12.40 9.55 1.92
CA PHE A 135 12.65 10.68 1.04
C PHE A 135 14.10 11.12 1.25
N VAL A 136 14.92 11.00 0.20
CA VAL A 136 16.32 11.43 0.21
C VAL A 136 16.38 12.84 -0.39
N ASP A 137 16.62 13.82 0.46
CA ASP A 137 16.67 15.23 0.08
C ASP A 137 18.08 15.67 -0.33
N GLU A 138 18.13 16.84 -0.96
CA GLU A 138 19.35 17.53 -1.36
C GLU A 138 20.22 16.71 -2.34
N MET A 139 19.62 15.85 -3.17
CA MET A 139 20.36 15.17 -4.23
C MET A 139 20.95 16.19 -5.21
N THR A 140 22.11 15.85 -5.79
CA THR A 140 22.77 16.73 -6.78
C THR A 140 21.91 16.89 -8.04
N ASN A 141 22.11 18.00 -8.74
CA ASN A 141 21.51 18.26 -10.05
C ASN A 141 22.63 18.61 -11.04
N ASP A 142 23.54 17.67 -11.24
CA ASP A 142 24.70 17.77 -12.13
C ASP A 142 24.82 16.54 -13.04
N SER A 143 25.84 16.54 -13.89
CA SER A 143 26.14 15.42 -14.81
C SER A 143 27.32 14.55 -14.33
N ASP A 144 27.75 14.67 -13.08
CA ASP A 144 28.83 13.83 -12.55
C ASP A 144 28.27 12.44 -12.21
N VAL A 145 28.64 11.46 -13.04
CA VAL A 145 28.16 10.08 -12.90
C VAL A 145 28.65 9.38 -11.64
N SER A 146 29.67 9.91 -10.94
CA SER A 146 30.10 9.35 -9.65
C SER A 146 29.00 9.47 -8.58
N HIS A 147 28.13 10.49 -8.70
CA HIS A 147 26.98 10.68 -7.81
C HIS A 147 25.87 9.63 -8.01
N LEU A 148 25.86 8.85 -9.10
CA LEU A 148 24.91 7.74 -9.28
C LEU A 148 25.20 6.55 -8.36
N ALA A 149 26.45 6.40 -7.91
CA ALA A 149 26.89 5.30 -7.05
C ALA A 149 26.80 5.64 -5.55
N TYR A 150 26.41 6.87 -5.22
CA TYR A 150 26.03 7.29 -3.87
C TYR A 150 24.81 6.49 -3.41
#